data_AF-A0A0X8CL86-F1
#
_entry.id   AF-A0A0X8CL86-F1
#
_cell.length_a   1.000
_cell.length_b   1.000
_cell.length_c   1.000
_cell.angle_alpha   90.00
_cell.angle_beta   90.00
_cell.angle_gamma   90.00
#
_symmetry.space_group_name_H-M   'P 1'
#
loop_
_entity.id
_entity.type
_entity.pdbx_description
1 polymer ?
#
loop_
_entity_poly.entity_id
_entity_poly.type
_entity_poly.pdbx_seq_one_letter_code
_entity_poly.pdbx_strand_id
1 'polypeptide(L)'
;MSFEIDKDCYAEYDILLKPRGRGRWKWAVSSSTGEVVMSGSECSRAAARYKAERALFLLLSASASHKAPVGKPARLPRAFDVSDRSQPTI
;
A
#
# COMPACT_ATOMS: atom_id res chain seq x y z
N MET A 1 -14.38 1.96 31.02
CA MET A 1 -14.01 0.91 30.06
C MET A 1 -13.68 1.62 28.76
N SER A 2 -12.43 2.05 28.62
CA SER A 2 -11.95 2.77 27.45
C SER A 2 -11.69 1.70 26.39
N PHE A 3 -12.48 1.66 25.34
CA PHE A 3 -12.11 0.93 24.15
C PHE A 3 -10.91 1.68 23.58
N GLU A 4 -9.70 1.24 23.93
CA GLU A 4 -8.56 1.45 23.04
C GLU A 4 -9.00 0.83 21.73
N ILE A 5 -9.53 1.67 20.84
CA ILE A 5 -9.57 1.39 19.43
C ILE A 5 -8.10 1.30 19.09
N ASP A 6 -7.56 0.09 19.21
CA ASP A 6 -6.32 -0.30 18.57
C ASP A 6 -6.59 0.05 17.11
N LYS A 7 -6.20 1.27 16.74
CA LYS A 7 -6.36 1.81 15.39
C LYS A 7 -5.37 0.97 14.61
N ASP A 8 -5.79 -0.23 14.25
CA ASP A 8 -5.29 -0.95 13.11
C ASP A 8 -5.10 0.12 12.03
N CYS A 9 -3.85 0.43 11.71
CA CYS A 9 -3.47 1.55 10.84
C CYS A 9 -3.90 1.24 9.40
N TYR A 10 -5.20 1.15 9.14
CA TYR A 10 -5.75 0.96 7.82
C TYR A 10 -5.48 2.23 7.02
N ALA A 11 -5.05 2.05 5.78
CA ALA A 11 -4.84 3.17 4.88
C ALA A 11 -6.20 3.83 4.61
N GLU A 12 -6.29 5.12 4.94
CA GLU A 12 -7.48 5.93 4.75
C GLU A 12 -7.26 6.87 3.57
N TYR A 13 -8.23 6.90 2.66
CA TYR A 13 -8.19 7.68 1.44
C TYR A 13 -9.55 8.30 1.13
N ASP A 14 -9.53 9.51 0.58
CA ASP A 14 -10.72 10.26 0.19
C ASP A 14 -10.79 10.49 -1.32
N ILE A 15 -12.01 10.57 -1.87
CA ILE A 15 -12.26 10.91 -3.28
C ILE A 15 -12.72 12.36 -3.42
N LEU A 16 -12.06 13.11 -4.30
CA LEU A 16 -12.40 14.48 -4.64
C LEU A 16 -12.83 14.56 -6.11
N LEU A 17 -14.04 15.08 -6.36
CA LEU A 17 -14.57 15.35 -7.70
C LEU A 17 -14.80 16.85 -7.90
N LYS A 18 -14.17 17.44 -8.91
CA LYS A 18 -14.30 18.87 -9.23
C LYS A 18 -14.66 19.07 -10.69
N PRO A 19 -15.73 19.83 -11.03
CA PRO A 19 -16.00 20.17 -12.41
C PRO A 19 -14.85 21.03 -12.98
N ARG A 20 -14.47 20.77 -14.23
CA ARG A 20 -13.53 21.59 -15.01
C ARG A 20 -14.29 21.97 -16.27
N GLY A 21 -14.54 23.26 -16.50
CA GLY A 21 -15.42 23.75 -17.57
C GLY A 21 -15.26 23.05 -18.93
N ARG A 22 -16.31 23.13 -19.77
CA ARG A 22 -16.49 22.33 -21.01
C ARG A 22 -16.79 20.85 -20.76
N GLY A 23 -17.63 20.57 -19.76
CA GLY A 23 -18.12 19.21 -19.49
C GLY A 23 -17.08 18.24 -18.90
N ARG A 24 -15.85 18.69 -18.63
CA ARG A 24 -14.81 17.83 -18.04
C ARG A 24 -14.95 17.78 -16.53
N TRP A 25 -14.49 16.69 -15.94
CA TRP A 25 -14.49 16.47 -14.50
C TRP A 25 -13.10 16.05 -14.07
N LYS A 26 -12.51 16.78 -13.14
CA LYS A 26 -11.31 16.35 -12.44
C LYS A 26 -11.70 15.39 -11.33
N TRP A 27 -10.85 14.40 -11.13
CA TRP A 27 -10.90 13.54 -9.97
C TRP A 27 -9.53 13.46 -9.30
N ALA A 28 -9.51 13.25 -8.00
CA ALA A 28 -8.33 12.97 -7.22
C ALA A 28 -8.66 12.00 -6.08
N VAL A 29 -7.67 11.22 -5.67
CA VAL A 29 -7.69 10.43 -4.44
C VAL A 29 -6.61 11.01 -3.53
N SER A 30 -6.98 11.38 -2.31
CA SER A 30 -6.04 11.88 -1.30
C SER A 30 -5.86 10.91 -0.15
N SER A 31 -4.70 10.93 0.50
CA SER A 31 -4.47 10.27 1.78
C SER A 31 -5.19 11.00 2.91
N SER A 32 -5.23 10.39 4.10
CA SER A 32 -5.70 11.02 5.34
C SER A 32 -4.93 12.30 5.73
N THR A 33 -3.72 12.49 5.22
CA THR A 33 -2.95 13.74 5.40
C THR A 33 -3.34 14.84 4.41
N GLY A 34 -4.29 14.57 3.50
CA GLY A 34 -4.74 15.49 2.46
C GLY A 34 -3.84 15.54 1.24
N GLU A 35 -2.78 14.73 1.18
CA GLU A 35 -1.89 14.64 0.02
C GLU A 35 -2.57 13.93 -1.14
N VAL A 36 -2.52 14.49 -2.34
CA VAL A 36 -3.09 13.85 -3.53
C VAL A 36 -2.16 12.73 -4.02
N VAL A 37 -2.61 11.49 -3.86
CA VAL A 37 -1.86 10.28 -4.25
C VAL A 37 -2.07 9.94 -5.71
N MET A 38 -3.30 10.13 -6.22
CA MET A 38 -3.65 9.91 -7.63
C MET A 38 -4.62 10.97 -8.12
N SER A 39 -4.55 11.35 -9.40
CA SER A 39 -5.51 12.27 -10.00
C SER A 39 -5.66 12.10 -11.50
N GLY A 40 -6.73 12.66 -12.06
CA GLY A 40 -6.99 12.63 -13.49
C GLY A 40 -8.17 13.51 -13.91
N SER A 41 -8.61 13.34 -15.15
CA SER A 41 -9.78 14.04 -15.68
C SER A 41 -10.55 13.20 -16.69
N GLU A 42 -11.86 13.32 -16.69
CA GLU A 42 -12.77 12.57 -17.57
C GLU A 42 -13.83 13.48 -18.19
N CYS A 43 -14.53 12.98 -19.21
CA CYS A 43 -15.55 13.73 -19.97
C CYS A 43 -16.93 13.78 -19.28
N SER A 44 -17.11 13.12 -18.15
CA SER A 44 -18.36 13.14 -17.39
C SER A 44 -18.10 12.91 -15.90
N ARG A 45 -19.07 13.31 -15.06
CA ARG A 45 -19.02 13.07 -13.61
C ARG A 45 -18.97 11.56 -13.30
N ALA A 46 -19.75 10.77 -14.02
CA ALA A 46 -19.83 9.32 -13.83
C ALA A 46 -18.48 8.64 -14.18
N ALA A 47 -17.87 9.03 -15.31
CA ALA A 47 -16.56 8.51 -15.69
C ALA A 47 -15.47 8.92 -14.69
N ALA A 48 -15.48 10.17 -14.22
CA ALA A 48 -14.54 10.65 -13.20
C ALA A 48 -14.69 9.89 -11.88
N ARG A 49 -15.93 9.65 -11.43
CA ARG A 49 -16.22 8.85 -10.24
C ARG A 49 -15.70 7.43 -10.37
N TYR A 50 -16.02 6.76 -11.48
CA TYR A 50 -15.57 5.39 -11.73
C TYR A 50 -14.03 5.28 -11.72
N LYS A 51 -13.33 6.23 -12.34
CA LYS A 51 -11.86 6.24 -12.35
C LYS A 51 -11.28 6.48 -10.97
N ALA A 52 -11.89 7.37 -10.18
CA ALA A 52 -11.47 7.61 -8.80
C ALA A 52 -11.70 6.38 -7.90
N GLU A 53 -12.85 5.72 -8.01
CA GLU A 53 -13.17 4.51 -7.25
C GLU A 53 -12.25 3.34 -7.65
N ARG A 54 -11.89 3.21 -8.93
CA ARG A 54 -10.87 2.24 -9.38
C ARG A 54 -9.49 2.55 -8.80
N ALA A 55 -9.08 3.80 -8.78
CA ALA A 55 -7.81 4.22 -8.18
C ALA A 55 -7.80 3.91 -6.68
N LEU A 56 -8.89 4.23 -5.97
CA LEU A 56 -9.08 3.92 -4.56
C LEU A 56 -8.97 2.40 -4.29
N PHE A 57 -9.66 1.58 -5.08
CA PHE A 57 -9.60 0.12 -4.94
C PHE A 57 -8.18 -0.42 -5.10
N LEU A 58 -7.42 0.09 -6.07
CA LEU A 58 -6.02 -0.29 -6.27
C LEU A 58 -5.14 0.12 -5.08
N LEU A 59 -5.31 1.34 -4.56
CA LEU A 59 -4.57 1.83 -3.40
C LEU A 59 -4.87 1.00 -2.14
N LEU A 60 -6.14 0.69 -1.90
CA LEU A 60 -6.56 -0.16 -0.78
C LEU A 60 -6.00 -1.59 -0.92
N SER A 61 -6.06 -2.17 -2.12
CA SER A 61 -5.52 -3.51 -2.39
C SER A 61 -4.00 -3.57 -2.19
N ALA A 62 -3.27 -2.58 -2.70
CA ALA A 62 -1.84 -2.44 -2.47
C ALA A 62 -1.54 -2.29 -0.98
N SER A 63 -2.43 -1.60 -0.23
CA SER A 63 -2.26 -1.42 1.21
C SER A 63 -2.56 -2.62 2.09
N ALA A 64 -3.53 -3.42 1.71
CA ALA A 64 -3.78 -4.68 2.39
C ALA A 64 -2.60 -5.65 2.18
N SER A 65 -1.97 -5.63 1.00
CA SER A 65 -0.87 -6.55 0.68
C SER A 65 0.42 -6.28 1.46
N HIS A 66 0.66 -5.04 1.92
CA HIS A 66 1.84 -4.72 2.72
C HIS A 66 1.68 -4.96 4.23
N LYS A 67 0.49 -5.39 4.69
CA LYS A 67 0.30 -5.96 6.03
C LYS A 67 0.80 -7.41 6.14
N ALA A 68 1.72 -7.86 5.29
CA ALA A 68 2.52 -9.02 5.65
C ALA A 68 3.39 -8.61 6.85
N PRO A 69 3.31 -9.29 8.02
CA PRO A 69 4.28 -9.05 9.06
C PRO A 69 5.64 -9.29 8.42
N VAL A 70 6.51 -8.28 8.44
CA VAL A 70 7.94 -8.47 8.27
C VAL A 70 8.38 -9.35 9.43
N GLY A 71 8.13 -10.66 9.29
CA GLY A 71 8.91 -11.65 9.97
C GLY A 71 10.35 -11.33 9.59
N LYS A 72 11.16 -11.06 10.61
CA LYS A 72 12.61 -10.93 10.51
C LYS A 72 13.12 -11.83 9.38
N PRO A 73 14.02 -11.35 8.49
CA PRO A 73 14.68 -12.28 7.57
C PRO A 73 15.27 -13.38 8.44
N ALA A 74 14.72 -14.60 8.33
CA ALA A 74 15.27 -15.76 8.98
C ALA A 74 16.69 -15.85 8.42
N ARG A 75 17.67 -15.47 9.24
CA ARG A 75 19.08 -15.74 8.97
C ARG A 75 19.13 -17.24 8.70
N LEU A 76 19.31 -17.60 7.44
CA LEU A 76 19.68 -18.96 7.09
C LEU A 76 20.93 -19.28 7.91
N PRO A 77 20.95 -20.37 8.70
CA PRO A 77 22.19 -20.79 9.33
C PRO A 77 23.21 -20.97 8.20
N ARG A 78 24.36 -20.30 8.34
CA ARG A 78 25.50 -20.54 7.43
C ARG A 78 25.70 -22.05 7.35
N ALA A 79 25.75 -22.55 6.13
CA ALA A 79 26.00 -23.95 5.85
C ALA A 79 27.16 -24.46 6.71
N PHE A 80 26.97 -25.65 7.28
CA PHE A 80 28.01 -26.44 7.91
C PHE A 80 29.23 -26.50 6.99
N ASP A 81 30.33 -25.87 7.39
CA ASP A 81 31.62 -26.08 6.76
C ASP A 81 32.17 -27.41 7.31
N VAL A 82 31.86 -28.51 6.61
CA VAL A 82 32.52 -29.80 6.81
C VAL A 82 33.85 -29.72 6.08
N SER A 83 34.87 -29.20 6.75
CA SER A 83 36.27 -29.45 6.43
C SER A 83 37.14 -28.95 7.57
N ASP A 84 37.49 -29.85 8.48
CA ASP A 84 38.91 -30.23 8.67
C ASP A 84 38.98 -31.37 9.70
N ARG A 85 38.79 -32.61 9.22
CA ARG A 85 39.38 -33.78 9.89
C ARG A 85 40.70 -34.05 9.19
N SER A 86 41.75 -33.39 9.66
CA SER A 86 43.12 -33.82 9.45
C SER A 86 43.82 -33.85 10.81
N GLN A 87 43.78 -35.01 11.47
CA GLN A 87 44.82 -35.32 12.45
C GLN A 87 45.99 -35.94 11.70
N PRO A 88 47.23 -35.46 11.89
CA PRO A 88 48.38 -36.30 11.62
C PRO A 88 48.67 -37.20 12.82
N THR A 89 49.05 -38.42 12.45
CA THR A 89 49.44 -39.56 13.26
C THR A 89 50.89 -39.43 13.75
N ILE A 90 51.10 -39.86 15.02
CA ILE A 90 52.34 -40.14 15.78
C ILE A 90 53.12 -38.92 16.28
#